data_AF-A0A7C3DIH7-F1
#
_entry.id   AF-A0A7C3DIH7-F1
#
_cell.length_a   1.000
_cell.length_b   1.000
_cell.length_c   1.000
_cell.angle_alpha   90.00
_cell.angle_beta   90.00
_cell.angle_gamma   90.00
#
_symmetry.space_group_name_H-M   'P 1'
#
loop_
_entity.id
_entity.type
_entity.pdbx_description
1 polymer ?
#
loop_
_entity_poly.entity_id
_entity_poly.type
_entity_poly.pdbx_seq_one_letter_code
_entity_poly.pdbx_strand_id
1 'polypeptide(L)'
;DDKRRRKVAGIMEGVGYRVQYSVFECDLTGSQLKKLMKRLRPYVKSREMDSIRFYPLPADAVGKMKVMGNDMARTLGVVSVV
;
A
#
# COMPACT_ATOMS: atom_id res chain seq x y z
N ASP A 1 -6.65 -11.43 12.10
CA ASP A 1 -7.59 -10.55 12.84
C ASP A 1 -7.99 -9.34 11.98
N ASP A 2 -9.29 -9.22 11.71
CA ASP A 2 -9.89 -8.11 10.97
C ASP A 2 -9.59 -6.74 11.56
N LYS A 3 -9.53 -6.62 12.90
CA LYS A 3 -9.22 -5.35 13.58
C LYS A 3 -7.80 -4.91 13.26
N ARG A 4 -6.83 -5.82 13.25
CA ARG A 4 -5.43 -5.52 12.88
C ARG A 4 -5.31 -5.11 11.41
N ARG A 5 -5.96 -5.84 10.49
CA ARG A 5 -5.98 -5.47 9.07
C ARG A 5 -6.54 -4.06 8.87
N ARG A 6 -7.63 -3.69 9.56
CA ARG A 6 -8.19 -2.33 9.49
C ARG A 6 -7.24 -1.27 10.03
N LYS A 7 -6.49 -1.55 11.10
CA LYS A 7 -5.46 -0.63 11.60
C LYS A 7 -4.32 -0.44 10.60
N VAL A 8 -3.86 -1.52 9.96
CA VAL A 8 -2.87 -1.45 8.87
C VAL A 8 -3.42 -0.63 7.70
N ALA A 9 -4.65 -0.92 7.25
CA ALA A 9 -5.27 -0.19 6.15
C ALA A 9 -5.36 1.32 6.43
N GLY A 10 -5.83 1.73 7.62
CA GLY A 10 -5.89 3.15 7.97
C GLY A 10 -4.52 3.84 8.06
N ILE A 11 -3.45 3.11 8.40
CA ILE A 11 -2.07 3.64 8.32
C ILE A 11 -1.66 3.83 6.86
N MET A 12 -1.95 2.85 6.00
CA MET A 12 -1.57 2.85 4.58
C MET A 12 -2.34 3.88 3.76
N GLU A 13 -3.62 4.10 4.04
CA GLU A 13 -4.46 5.12 3.40
C GLU A 13 -3.96 6.55 3.66
N GLY A 14 -3.18 6.78 4.72
CA GLY A 14 -2.54 8.08 4.99
C GLY A 14 -1.21 8.32 4.25
N VAL A 15 -0.71 7.33 3.51
CA VAL A 15 0.61 7.39 2.84
C VAL A 15 0.58 6.88 1.39
N GLY A 16 -0.57 6.43 0.91
CA GLY A 16 -0.72 5.87 -0.43
C GLY A 16 -2.17 5.53 -0.77
N TYR A 17 -2.35 4.95 -1.95
CA TYR A 17 -3.64 4.65 -2.53
C TYR A 17 -3.96 3.17 -2.39
N ARG A 18 -5.17 2.88 -1.93
CA ARG A 18 -5.66 1.50 -1.83
C ARG A 18 -6.14 1.05 -3.21
N VAL A 19 -5.46 0.05 -3.77
CA VAL A 19 -5.79 -0.48 -5.11
C VAL A 19 -6.58 -1.78 -5.03
N GLN A 20 -6.34 -2.61 -4.00
CA GLN A 20 -7.16 -3.77 -3.69
C GLN A 20 -7.44 -3.87 -2.18
N TYR A 21 -8.12 -4.94 -1.77
CA TYR A 21 -8.53 -5.14 -0.38
C TYR A 21 -7.39 -4.99 0.64
N SER A 22 -6.16 -5.39 0.31
CA SER A 22 -4.99 -5.21 1.17
C SER A 22 -3.71 -4.90 0.37
N VAL A 23 -3.88 -4.22 -0.76
CA VAL A 23 -2.76 -3.79 -1.63
C VAL A 23 -2.82 -2.28 -1.76
N PHE A 24 -1.66 -1.64 -1.58
CA PHE A 24 -1.51 -0.20 -1.56
C PHE A 24 -0.32 0.21 -2.41
N GLU A 25 -0.50 1.28 -3.18
CA GLU A 25 0.53 1.92 -3.97
C GLU A 25 0.93 3.23 -3.29
N CYS A 26 2.22 3.42 -3.06
CA CYS A 26 2.73 4.57 -2.30
C CYS A 26 3.92 5.17 -3.03
N ASP A 27 3.96 6.49 -3.14
CA ASP A 27 5.16 7.22 -3.52
C ASP A 27 5.86 7.70 -2.25
N LEU A 28 7.00 7.08 -1.93
CA LEU A 28 7.70 7.28 -0.66
C LEU A 28 9.20 7.44 -0.89
N THR A 29 9.78 8.48 -0.30
CA THR A 29 11.22 8.56 -0.07
C THR A 29 11.69 7.44 0.87
N GLY A 30 12.98 7.09 0.81
CA GLY A 30 13.56 6.10 1.72
C GLY A 30 13.37 6.42 3.21
N SER A 31 13.29 7.71 3.57
CA SER A 31 13.02 8.14 4.95
C SER A 31 11.57 7.89 5.36
N GLN A 32 10.61 8.14 4.47
CA GLN A 32 9.19 7.88 4.69
C GLN A 32 8.92 6.38 4.79
N LEU A 33 9.54 5.57 3.94
CA LEU A 33 9.45 4.11 4.00
C LEU A 33 9.94 3.57 5.36
N LYS A 34 11.10 4.02 5.86
CA LYS A 34 11.60 3.60 7.18
C LYS A 34 10.62 3.95 8.32
N LYS A 35 10.03 5.16 8.29
CA LYS A 35 9.01 5.58 9.25
C LYS A 35 7.75 4.72 9.16
N LEU A 36 7.30 4.41 7.95
CA LEU A 36 6.14 3.55 7.70
C LEU A 36 6.36 2.13 8.25
N MET A 37 7.50 1.51 7.96
CA MET A 37 7.84 0.18 8.49
C MET A 37 7.82 0.16 10.02
N LYS A 38 8.33 1.21 10.68
CA LYS A 38 8.28 1.34 12.15
C LYS A 38 6.83 1.42 12.67
N ARG A 39 5.95 2.16 11.99
CA ARG A 39 4.52 2.29 12.35
C ARG A 39 3.75 0.98 12.15
N LEU A 40 4.08 0.19 11.13
CA LEU A 40 3.39 -1.06 10.81
C LEU A 40 3.82 -2.25 11.67
N ARG A 41 5.09 -2.28 12.12
CA ARG A 41 5.68 -3.40 12.87
C ARG A 41 4.82 -3.94 14.03
N PRO A 42 4.17 -3.10 14.88
CA PRO A 42 3.37 -3.61 16.00
C PRO A 42 2.15 -4.45 15.59
N TYR A 43 1.68 -4.30 14.36
CA TYR A 43 0.46 -4.93 13.83
C TYR A 43 0.72 -6.23 13.07
N VAL A 44 1.98 -6.58 12.81
CA VAL A 44 2.37 -7.81 12.11
C VAL A 44 2.73 -8.88 13.14
N LYS A 45 1.88 -9.91 13.29
CA LYS A 45 2.08 -11.02 14.23
C LYS A 45 2.57 -12.27 13.50
N SER A 46 3.86 -12.60 13.69
CA SER A 46 4.50 -13.73 13.00
C SER A 46 3.88 -15.09 13.32
N ARG A 47 3.36 -15.30 14.54
CA ARG A 47 2.67 -16.55 14.93
C ARG A 47 1.35 -16.76 14.20
N GLU A 48 0.76 -15.70 13.67
CA GLU A 48 -0.53 -15.72 12.95
C GLU A 48 -0.34 -15.60 11.43
N MET A 49 0.90 -15.76 10.94
CA MET A 49 1.28 -15.63 9.53
C MET A 49 0.91 -14.27 8.90
N ASP A 50 0.82 -13.21 9.71
CA ASP A 50 0.68 -11.85 9.18
C ASP A 50 2.00 -11.45 8.50
N SER A 51 1.92 -10.94 7.27
CA SER A 51 3.10 -10.44 6.54
C SER A 51 2.76 -9.20 5.72
N ILE A 52 3.74 -8.31 5.58
CA ILE A 52 3.69 -7.14 4.70
C ILE A 52 4.94 -7.18 3.84
N ARG A 53 4.77 -7.10 2.53
CA ARG A 53 5.86 -7.06 1.56
C ARG A 53 5.90 -5.68 0.91
N PHE A 54 7.10 -5.15 0.75
CA PHE A 54 7.34 -3.90 0.06
C PHE A 54 8.04 -4.22 -1.25
N TYR A 55 7.43 -3.82 -2.36
CA TYR A 55 7.99 -3.99 -3.70
C TYR A 55 8.32 -2.60 -4.24
N PRO A 56 9.61 -2.19 -4.23
CA PRO A 56 10.02 -0.99 -4.93
C PRO A 56 9.77 -1.17 -6.42
N LEU A 57 9.09 -0.20 -7.04
CA LEU A 57 8.80 -0.20 -8.45
C LEU A 57 9.64 0.86 -9.16
N PRO A 58 10.10 0.60 -10.40
CA PRO A 58 10.70 1.65 -11.21
C PRO A 58 9.67 2.73 -11.56
N ALA A 59 10.13 3.95 -11.84
CA ALA A 59 9.27 5.12 -12.02
C ALA A 59 8.25 4.96 -13.17
N ASP A 60 8.54 4.12 -14.16
CA ASP A 60 7.69 3.86 -15.31
C ASP A 60 6.74 2.66 -15.12
N ALA A 61 6.78 1.98 -13.96
CA ALA A 61 6.01 0.78 -13.71
C ALA A 61 4.50 1.04 -13.74
N VAL A 62 4.06 2.18 -13.19
CA VAL A 62 2.63 2.55 -13.10
C VAL A 62 1.99 2.59 -14.49
N GLY A 63 2.65 3.23 -15.47
CA GLY A 63 2.16 3.30 -16.85
C GLY A 63 2.14 1.95 -17.58
N LYS A 64 2.88 0.95 -17.08
CA LYS A 64 2.94 -0.41 -17.63
C LYS A 64 2.01 -1.38 -16.90
N MET A 65 1.34 -0.95 -15.83
CA MET A 65 0.45 -1.82 -15.07
C MET A 65 -0.76 -2.23 -15.88
N LYS A 66 -1.08 -3.52 -15.83
CA LYS A 66 -2.29 -4.09 -16.41
C LYS A 66 -3.17 -4.59 -15.27
N VAL A 67 -4.36 -4.01 -15.16
CA VAL A 67 -5.38 -4.44 -14.20
C VAL A 67 -6.45 -5.22 -14.94
N MET A 68 -6.75 -6.41 -14.44
CA MET A 68 -7.88 -7.22 -14.90
C MET A 68 -8.94 -7.28 -13.80
N GLY A 69 -10.17 -6.88 -14.12
CA GLY A 69 -11.27 -6.77 -13.16
C GLY A 69 -11.42 -5.36 -12.59
N ASN A 70 -12.08 -5.26 -11.43
CA ASN A 70 -12.35 -3.99 -10.75
C ASN A 70 -11.36 -3.77 -9.61
N ASP A 71 -10.64 -2.68 -9.66
CA ASP A 71 -9.79 -2.19 -8.59
C ASP A 71 -10.31 -0.86 -8.05
N MET A 72 -9.87 -0.49 -6.85
CA MET A 72 -10.32 0.75 -6.21
C MET A 72 -9.60 1.99 -6.77
N ALA A 73 -8.58 1.80 -7.62
CA ALA A 73 -7.80 2.89 -8.20
C ALA A 73 -8.58 3.69 -9.27
N ARG A 74 -9.57 3.09 -9.93
CA ARG A 74 -10.28 3.70 -11.06
C ARG A 74 -11.35 4.73 -10.73
N THR A 75 -11.69 4.97 -9.47
CA THR A 75 -12.75 5.93 -9.11
C THR A 75 -12.29 7.40 -9.11
N LEU A 76 -10.99 7.69 -9.16
CA LEU A 76 -10.48 9.07 -9.05
C LEU A 76 -9.93 9.66 -10.36
N GLY A 77 -10.07 8.96 -11.49
CA GLY A 77 -9.43 9.38 -12.73
C GLY A 77 -7.91 9.27 -12.61
N VAL A 78 -7.23 9.24 -13.75
CA VAL A 78 -5.77 9.26 -13.81
C VAL A 78 -5.29 10.50 -13.06
N VAL A 79 -4.80 10.32 -11.83
CA VAL A 79 -4.17 11.42 -11.10
C VAL A 79 -2.85 11.68 -11.81
N SER A 80 -2.84 12.68 -12.68
CA SER A 80 -1.61 13.31 -13.11
C SER A 80 -0.90 13.80 -11.85
N VAL A 81 0.11 13.05 -11.43
CA VAL A 81 1.08 13.53 -10.45
C VAL A 81 1.84 14.66 -11.15
N VAL A 82 1.64 15.88 -10.67
CA VAL A 82 2.49 17.05 -10.97
C VAL A 82 3.75 16.96 -10.13
#